data_AF-Q6UQH1-F1
#
_entry.id   AF-Q6UQH1-F1
#
_cell.length_a   1.000
_cell.length_b   1.000
_cell.length_c   1.000
_cell.angle_alpha   90.00
_cell.angle_beta   90.00
_cell.angle_gamma   90.00
#
_symmetry.space_group_name_H-M   'P 1'
#
loop_
_entity.id
_entity.type
_entity.pdbx_description
1 polymer ?
#
loop_
_entity_poly.entity_id
_entity_poly.type
_entity_poly.pdbx_seq_one_letter_code
_entity_poly.pdbx_strand_id
1 'polypeptide(L)'
;MGSREQPLLSIITTAGTNLSGPCFEMPGDAIRILRGEVADETVFAAIYCIDEGDRWDDPASLRKANPNYGVSVFEQFLLDQLAKAKRSASKQSAFRTKHLNDWVGAKLAWMNMLAWQRQKRRFEVSDFAGCPCWVGVDLASKLDVAAVVLLFEKGDCYYVIPRFYVPERPWRKARSTSSSCWTS
;
A
#
# COMPACT_ATOMS: atom_id res chain seq x y z
N MET A 1 -3.23 14.52 33.65
CA MET A 1 -2.04 14.49 34.51
C MET A 1 -2.03 15.75 35.35
N GLY A 2 -1.73 15.69 36.65
CA GLY A 2 -1.77 16.88 37.51
C GLY A 2 -1.35 16.67 38.97
N SER A 3 -0.81 15.51 39.34
CA SER A 3 -0.40 15.19 40.72
C SER A 3 1.11 15.32 40.97
N ARG A 4 1.92 15.58 39.93
CA ARG A 4 3.38 15.71 40.04
C ARG A 4 3.84 16.86 39.15
N GLU A 5 4.85 17.59 39.62
CA GLU A 5 5.41 18.76 38.92
C GLU A 5 6.17 18.40 37.64
N GLN A 6 6.74 17.19 37.56
CA GLN A 6 7.46 16.68 36.38
C GLN A 6 7.03 15.23 36.06
N PRO A 7 5.84 15.02 35.48
CA PRO A 7 5.40 13.69 35.09
C PRO A 7 6.12 13.24 33.81
N LEU A 8 6.69 12.04 33.81
CA LEU A 8 7.19 11.38 32.60
C LEU A 8 6.15 10.36 32.12
N LEU A 9 5.75 10.46 30.85
CA LEU A 9 4.89 9.50 30.19
C LEU A 9 5.67 8.79 29.08
N SER A 10 5.85 7.48 29.22
CA SER A 10 6.46 6.63 28.19
C SER A 10 5.38 5.84 27.48
N ILE A 11 5.28 6.00 26.16
CA ILE A 11 4.28 5.37 25.32
C ILE A 11 5.00 4.52 24.28
N ILE A 12 4.61 3.25 24.20
CA ILE A 12 4.96 2.37 23.09
C ILE A 12 3.69 2.09 22.29
N THR A 13 3.75 2.29 20.98
CA THR A 13 2.63 2.03 20.07
C THR A 13 3.14 1.24 18.86
N THR A 14 2.22 0.56 18.19
CA THR A 14 2.49 -0.20 16.96
C THR A 14 1.32 0.06 16.03
N ALA A 15 1.57 0.05 14.72
CA ALA A 15 0.54 0.07 13.72
C ALA A 15 -0.52 -1.00 14.01
N GLY A 16 -1.77 -0.65 13.72
CA GLY A 16 -2.92 -1.50 13.95
C GLY A 16 -3.89 -1.42 12.79
N THR A 17 -5.10 -1.95 13.00
CA THR A 17 -6.16 -1.91 11.98
C THR A 17 -7.12 -0.73 12.17
N ASN A 18 -7.09 -0.08 13.33
CA ASN A 18 -7.95 1.06 13.65
C ASN A 18 -7.23 2.38 13.37
N LEU A 19 -7.67 3.08 12.33
CA LEU A 19 -7.15 4.38 11.92
C LEU A 19 -7.80 5.57 12.64
N SER A 20 -8.75 5.31 13.55
CA SER A 20 -9.51 6.34 14.27
C SER A 20 -9.26 6.28 15.78
N GLY A 21 -8.10 5.77 16.18
CA GLY A 21 -7.72 5.62 17.58
C GLY A 21 -6.47 6.44 17.93
N PRO A 22 -6.21 6.63 19.24
CA PRO A 22 -5.05 7.40 19.72
C PRO A 22 -3.72 6.80 19.24
N CYS A 23 -3.66 5.48 19.04
CA CYS A 23 -2.47 4.81 18.52
C CYS A 23 -2.10 5.23 17.09
N PHE A 24 -3.07 5.76 16.32
CA PHE A 24 -2.88 6.31 14.97
C PHE A 24 -2.59 7.81 15.00
N GLU A 25 -3.29 8.55 15.87
CA GLU A 25 -3.15 10.02 15.99
C GLU A 25 -1.79 10.41 16.56
N MET A 26 -1.32 9.76 17.63
CA MET A 26 -0.08 10.11 18.33
C MET A 26 1.17 10.08 17.40
N PRO A 27 1.39 9.05 16.56
CA PRO A 27 2.47 9.10 15.57
C PRO A 27 2.34 10.25 14.58
N GLY A 28 1.12 10.61 14.17
CA GLY A 28 0.87 11.73 13.27
C GLY A 28 1.34 13.06 13.86
N ASP A 29 0.99 13.33 15.11
CA ASP A 29 1.44 14.54 15.81
C ASP A 29 2.96 14.54 16.03
N ALA A 30 3.53 13.39 16.40
CA ALA A 30 4.97 13.24 16.53
C ALA A 30 5.72 13.52 15.20
N ILE A 31 5.19 13.06 14.06
CA ILE A 31 5.76 13.37 12.74
C ILE A 31 5.73 14.87 12.46
N ARG A 32 4.63 15.56 12.79
CA ARG A 32 4.51 17.02 12.59
C ARG A 32 5.52 17.79 13.43
N ILE A 33 5.76 17.37 14.67
CA ILE A 33 6.80 17.93 15.54
C ILE A 33 8.19 17.68 14.94
N LEU A 34 8.49 16.44 14.54
CA LEU A 34 9.79 16.08 13.94
C LEU A 34 10.07 16.81 12.61
N ARG A 35 9.03 17.17 11.85
CA ARG A 35 9.14 17.99 10.63
C ARG A 35 9.25 19.49 10.90
N GLY A 36 9.10 19.92 12.15
CA GLY A 36 9.10 21.33 12.54
C GLY A 36 7.81 22.08 12.15
N GLU A 37 6.74 21.37 11.80
CA GLU A 37 5.43 21.98 11.53
C GLU A 37 4.76 22.47 12.82
N VAL A 38 5.10 21.84 13.96
CA VAL A 38 4.65 22.20 15.31
C VAL A 38 5.88 22.23 16.23
N ALA A 39 6.02 23.26 17.06
CA ALA A 39 7.09 23.34 18.05
C ALA A 39 6.58 22.85 19.42
N ASP A 40 7.15 21.76 19.90
CA ASP A 40 6.92 21.22 21.25
C ASP A 40 8.20 20.54 21.76
N GLU A 41 8.87 21.16 22.73
CA GLU A 41 10.12 20.65 23.32
C GLU A 41 9.88 19.64 24.46
N THR A 42 8.62 19.43 24.86
CA THR A 42 8.26 18.49 25.93
C THR A 42 8.15 17.05 25.42
N VAL A 43 8.12 16.87 24.11
CA VAL A 43 7.92 15.58 23.44
C VAL A 43 9.22 15.11 22.80
N PHE A 44 9.67 13.93 23.21
CA PHE A 44 10.68 13.16 22.48
C PHE A 44 9.98 12.05 21.68
N ALA A 45 10.24 11.98 20.37
CA ALA A 45 9.70 10.95 19.50
C ALA A 45 10.80 10.22 18.74
N ALA A 46 10.75 8.89 18.76
CA ALA A 46 11.55 8.01 17.93
C ALA A 46 10.62 7.08 17.17
N ILE A 47 10.59 7.20 15.84
CA ILE A 47 9.66 6.46 14.97
C ILE A 47 10.47 5.51 14.10
N TYR A 48 10.10 4.23 14.17
CA TYR A 48 10.67 3.18 13.34
C TYR A 48 9.55 2.55 12.51
N CYS A 49 9.47 2.97 11.25
CA CYS A 49 8.52 2.47 10.26
C CYS A 49 9.08 2.67 8.86
N ILE A 50 8.40 2.10 7.88
CA ILE A 50 8.62 2.45 6.47
C ILE A 50 7.90 3.77 6.13
N ASP A 51 8.38 4.47 5.11
CA ASP A 51 7.75 5.69 4.59
C ASP A 51 6.71 5.36 3.51
N GLU A 52 5.87 6.35 3.20
CA GLU A 52 4.98 6.27 2.04
C GLU A 52 5.80 6.14 0.75
N GLY A 53 5.49 5.12 -0.06
CA GLY A 53 6.22 4.80 -1.30
C GLY A 53 7.33 3.77 -1.13
N ASP A 54 7.74 3.45 0.09
CA ASP A 54 8.69 2.36 0.32
C ASP A 54 8.11 1.01 -0.12
N ARG A 55 8.98 0.17 -0.66
CA ARG A 55 8.62 -1.20 -1.03
C ARG A 55 8.62 -2.10 0.20
N TRP A 56 7.43 -2.41 0.71
CA TRP A 56 7.27 -3.35 1.83
C TRP A 56 7.94 -4.72 1.59
N ASP A 57 8.16 -5.09 0.34
CA ASP A 57 8.71 -6.37 -0.06
C ASP A 57 10.23 -6.39 -0.25
N ASP A 58 10.91 -5.30 0.12
CA ASP A 58 12.37 -5.11 0.05
C ASP A 58 13.04 -5.37 1.42
N PRO A 59 14.12 -6.16 1.49
CA PRO A 59 14.95 -6.26 2.70
C PRO A 59 15.46 -4.93 3.26
N ALA A 60 15.65 -3.89 2.44
CA ALA A 60 16.05 -2.56 2.91
C ALA A 60 15.00 -1.95 3.87
N SER A 61 13.71 -2.16 3.57
CA SER A 61 12.60 -1.73 4.43
C SER A 61 12.59 -2.40 5.79
N LEU A 62 13.06 -3.66 5.88
CA LEU A 62 13.22 -4.35 7.17
C LEU A 62 14.25 -3.64 8.06
N ARG A 63 15.40 -3.27 7.50
CA ARG A 63 16.46 -2.59 8.26
C ARG A 63 16.00 -1.23 8.78
N LYS A 64 15.28 -0.47 7.94
CA LYS A 64 14.72 0.83 8.30
C LYS A 64 13.72 0.76 9.47
N ALA A 65 12.79 -0.20 9.42
CA ALA A 65 11.74 -0.32 10.42
C ALA A 65 12.17 -1.01 11.73
N ASN A 66 13.35 -1.64 11.79
CA ASN A 66 13.79 -2.44 12.92
C ASN A 66 15.12 -1.90 13.49
N PRO A 67 15.10 -1.05 14.55
CA PRO A 67 16.29 -0.37 15.05
C PRO A 67 17.39 -1.30 15.59
N ASN A 68 17.04 -2.53 15.98
CA ASN A 68 18.00 -3.52 16.48
C ASN A 68 18.20 -4.70 15.52
N TYR A 69 18.07 -4.43 14.22
CA TYR A 69 18.27 -5.40 13.13
C TYR A 69 19.68 -6.00 13.18
N GLY A 70 19.77 -7.33 13.15
CA GLY A 70 21.04 -8.06 13.18
C GLY A 70 21.67 -8.20 14.58
N VAL A 71 21.05 -7.61 15.62
CA VAL A 71 21.54 -7.68 17.01
C VAL A 71 20.57 -8.47 17.87
N SER A 72 19.36 -7.94 18.16
CA SER A 72 18.31 -8.69 18.86
C SER A 72 17.12 -9.03 17.96
N VAL A 73 16.99 -8.37 16.82
CA VAL A 73 16.03 -8.71 15.78
C VAL A 73 16.79 -9.46 14.69
N PHE A 74 16.66 -10.79 14.69
CA PHE A 74 17.43 -11.65 13.79
C PHE A 74 17.00 -11.45 12.33
N GLU A 75 17.98 -11.15 11.48
CA GLU A 75 17.79 -10.96 10.03
C GLU A 75 17.10 -12.15 9.38
N GLN A 76 17.58 -13.37 9.65
CA GLN A 76 17.02 -14.59 9.06
C GLN A 76 15.53 -14.76 9.38
N PHE A 77 15.13 -14.46 10.62
CA PHE A 77 13.73 -14.54 11.01
C PHE A 77 12.86 -13.57 10.21
N LEU A 78 13.30 -12.31 10.04
CA LEU A 78 12.56 -11.31 9.27
C LEU A 78 12.48 -11.67 7.78
N LEU A 79 13.56 -12.20 7.20
CA LEU A 79 13.60 -12.68 5.81
C LEU A 79 12.64 -13.86 5.60
N ASP A 80 12.56 -14.78 6.56
CA ASP A 80 11.62 -15.90 6.50
C ASP A 80 10.16 -15.44 6.58
N GLN A 81 9.86 -14.48 7.46
CA GLN A 81 8.53 -13.88 7.55
C GLN A 81 8.18 -13.12 6.27
N LEU A 82 9.12 -12.39 5.69
CA LEU A 82 8.96 -11.69 4.42
C LEU A 82 8.65 -12.70 3.29
N ALA A 83 9.38 -13.81 3.22
CA ALA A 83 9.16 -14.85 2.21
C ALA A 83 7.78 -15.52 2.34
N LYS A 84 7.27 -15.67 3.57
CA LYS A 84 5.90 -16.18 3.82
C LYS A 84 4.86 -15.14 3.38
N ALA A 85 5.06 -13.87 3.72
CA ALA A 85 4.18 -12.77 3.35
C ALA A 85 4.10 -12.58 1.83
N LYS A 86 5.22 -12.66 1.11
CA LYS A 86 5.26 -12.59 -0.36
C LYS A 86 4.36 -13.64 -1.05
N ARG A 87 4.11 -14.77 -0.40
CA ARG A 87 3.31 -15.88 -0.94
C ARG A 87 1.82 -15.83 -0.57
N SER A 88 1.44 -15.10 0.47
CA SER A 88 0.09 -15.16 1.04
C SER A 88 -0.46 -13.76 1.33
N ALA A 89 -1.52 -13.37 0.61
CA ALA A 89 -2.16 -12.06 0.77
C ALA A 89 -2.65 -11.82 2.21
N SER A 90 -3.22 -12.84 2.87
CA SER A 90 -3.67 -12.75 4.26
C SER A 90 -2.52 -12.51 5.25
N LYS A 91 -1.32 -13.04 4.96
CA LYS A 91 -0.12 -12.82 5.79
C LYS A 91 0.58 -11.49 5.49
N GLN A 92 0.33 -10.86 4.33
CA GLN A 92 0.95 -9.58 3.98
C GLN A 92 0.58 -8.49 4.96
N SER A 93 -0.71 -8.34 5.27
CA SER A 93 -1.14 -7.28 6.19
C SER A 93 -0.52 -7.47 7.58
N ALA A 94 -0.57 -8.68 8.12
CA ALA A 94 0.03 -8.99 9.42
C ALA A 94 1.55 -8.74 9.44
N PHE A 95 2.25 -9.07 8.36
CA PHE A 95 3.69 -8.82 8.23
C PHE A 95 4.00 -7.32 8.19
N ARG A 96 3.30 -6.55 7.34
CA ARG A 96 3.49 -5.11 7.19
C ARG A 96 3.25 -4.38 8.51
N THR A 97 2.18 -4.74 9.21
CA THR A 97 1.90 -4.18 10.54
C THR A 97 2.96 -4.54 11.57
N LYS A 98 3.34 -5.82 11.69
CA LYS A 98 4.22 -6.29 12.79
C LYS A 98 5.71 -6.06 12.58
N HIS A 99 6.17 -6.03 11.33
CA HIS A 99 7.60 -6.01 11.00
C HIS A 99 8.04 -4.76 10.25
N LEU A 100 7.09 -3.98 9.71
CA LEU A 100 7.36 -2.71 9.04
C LEU A 100 6.65 -1.52 9.69
N ASN A 101 5.84 -1.78 10.72
CA ASN A 101 5.05 -0.79 11.44
C ASN A 101 4.17 0.06 10.50
N ASP A 102 3.58 -0.62 9.51
CA ASP A 102 2.83 0.00 8.42
C ASP A 102 1.31 -0.16 8.64
N TRP A 103 0.59 0.94 8.42
CA TRP A 103 -0.86 1.04 8.60
C TRP A 103 -1.59 0.53 7.36
N VAL A 104 -1.82 -0.79 7.33
CA VAL A 104 -2.52 -1.47 6.25
C VAL A 104 -3.99 -1.70 6.57
N GLY A 105 -4.88 -1.08 5.78
CA GLY A 105 -6.32 -1.30 5.89
C GLY A 105 -6.73 -2.74 5.54
N ALA A 106 -7.84 -3.21 6.14
CA ALA A 106 -8.37 -4.58 5.96
C ALA A 106 -8.67 -4.95 4.49
N LYS A 107 -8.82 -3.97 3.59
CA LYS A 107 -9.10 -4.17 2.15
C LYS A 107 -7.97 -4.84 1.36
N LEU A 108 -6.75 -4.91 1.89
CA LEU A 108 -5.59 -5.48 1.18
C LEU A 108 -5.62 -7.01 1.00
N ALA A 109 -6.49 -7.74 1.72
CA ALA A 109 -6.44 -9.20 1.76
C ALA A 109 -7.04 -9.93 0.54
N TRP A 110 -7.68 -9.25 -0.41
CA TRP A 110 -8.39 -9.93 -1.51
C TRP A 110 -7.45 -10.59 -2.54
N MET A 111 -6.37 -9.92 -2.94
CA MET A 111 -5.48 -10.40 -4.01
C MET A 111 -4.01 -10.14 -3.70
N ASN A 112 -3.14 -11.12 -3.97
CA ASN A 112 -1.70 -10.96 -3.81
C ASN A 112 -1.15 -10.08 -4.94
N MET A 113 -0.96 -8.80 -4.65
CA MET A 113 -0.51 -7.83 -5.65
C MET A 113 0.91 -8.13 -6.17
N LEU A 114 1.79 -8.78 -5.40
CA LEU A 114 3.10 -9.20 -5.94
C LEU A 114 2.95 -10.31 -6.98
N ALA A 115 2.06 -11.28 -6.74
CA ALA A 115 1.77 -12.31 -7.72
C ALA A 115 1.14 -11.70 -8.98
N TRP A 116 0.21 -10.75 -8.81
CA TRP A 116 -0.38 -9.98 -9.90
C TRP A 116 0.67 -9.24 -10.75
N GLN A 117 1.56 -8.48 -10.11
CA GLN A 117 2.59 -7.71 -10.81
C GLN A 117 3.57 -8.62 -11.56
N ARG A 118 3.86 -9.84 -11.08
CA ARG A 118 4.70 -10.82 -11.80
C ARG A 118 4.07 -11.30 -13.11
N GLN A 119 2.76 -11.24 -13.24
CA GLN A 119 2.04 -11.60 -14.47
C GLN A 119 2.08 -10.49 -15.54
N LYS A 120 2.66 -9.32 -15.23
CA LYS A 120 2.81 -8.25 -16.22
C LYS A 120 3.64 -8.77 -17.41
N ARG A 121 3.00 -8.81 -18.58
CA ARG A 121 3.59 -9.18 -19.87
C ARG A 121 3.09 -8.20 -20.92
N ARG A 122 3.87 -7.99 -21.96
CA ARG A 122 3.45 -7.20 -23.12
C ARG A 122 2.95 -8.16 -24.18
N PHE A 123 1.71 -7.97 -24.61
CA PHE A 123 1.06 -8.72 -25.67
C PHE A 123 -0.01 -7.82 -26.29
N GLU A 124 -0.34 -8.09 -27.54
CA GLU A 124 -1.39 -7.42 -28.31
C GLU A 124 -2.51 -8.39 -28.67
N VAL A 125 -3.66 -7.86 -29.07
CA VAL A 125 -4.83 -8.68 -29.43
C VAL A 125 -4.50 -9.64 -30.58
N SER A 126 -3.62 -9.25 -31.51
CA SER A 126 -3.17 -10.07 -32.63
C SER A 126 -2.44 -11.35 -32.20
N ASP A 127 -1.82 -11.37 -31.02
CA ASP A 127 -1.08 -12.54 -30.51
C ASP A 127 -2.00 -13.74 -30.17
N PHE A 128 -3.31 -13.50 -30.14
CA PHE A 128 -4.36 -14.46 -29.79
C PHE A 128 -5.30 -14.76 -30.97
N ALA A 129 -4.88 -14.48 -32.20
CA ALA A 129 -5.65 -14.81 -33.39
C ALA A 129 -5.96 -16.32 -33.43
N GLY A 130 -7.23 -16.68 -33.53
CA GLY A 130 -7.71 -18.07 -33.51
C GLY A 130 -7.88 -18.69 -32.12
N CYS A 131 -7.59 -17.97 -31.03
CA CYS A 131 -7.83 -18.45 -29.67
C CYS A 131 -9.28 -18.18 -29.21
N PRO A 132 -9.85 -19.03 -28.33
CA PRO A 132 -11.11 -18.72 -27.64
C PRO A 132 -11.02 -17.40 -26.88
N CYS A 133 -12.08 -16.59 -26.97
CA CYS A 133 -12.17 -15.30 -26.32
C CYS A 133 -13.56 -15.09 -25.69
N TRP A 134 -13.57 -14.64 -24.44
CA TRP A 134 -14.77 -14.12 -23.78
C TRP A 134 -14.63 -12.62 -23.58
N VAL A 135 -15.74 -11.91 -23.73
CA VAL A 135 -15.79 -10.45 -23.56
C VAL A 135 -16.69 -10.13 -22.37
N GLY A 136 -16.09 -9.62 -21.31
CA GLY A 136 -16.80 -9.02 -20.19
C GLY A 136 -17.05 -7.54 -20.47
N VAL A 137 -18.28 -7.08 -20.32
CA VAL A 137 -18.65 -5.68 -20.48
C VAL A 137 -19.29 -5.19 -19.19
N ASP A 138 -18.71 -4.15 -18.60
CA ASP A 138 -19.24 -3.44 -17.45
C ASP A 138 -19.62 -2.02 -17.89
N LEU A 139 -20.92 -1.73 -17.90
CA LEU A 139 -21.49 -0.50 -18.42
C LEU A 139 -21.73 0.50 -17.28
N ALA A 140 -21.16 1.70 -17.43
CA ALA A 140 -21.38 2.83 -16.54
C ALA A 140 -22.20 3.92 -17.23
N SER A 141 -23.06 4.62 -16.48
CA SER A 141 -24.04 5.56 -17.05
C SER A 141 -23.60 7.02 -17.08
N LYS A 142 -23.11 7.59 -15.97
CA LYS A 142 -22.90 9.05 -15.85
C LYS A 142 -21.63 9.49 -15.13
N LEU A 143 -21.20 8.78 -14.09
CA LEU A 143 -20.06 9.18 -13.25
C LEU A 143 -18.97 8.11 -13.16
N ASP A 144 -19.32 6.85 -13.39
CA ASP A 144 -18.41 5.72 -13.21
C ASP A 144 -17.65 5.37 -14.50
N VAL A 145 -16.57 4.60 -14.33
CA VAL A 145 -15.75 4.08 -15.42
C VAL A 145 -16.44 2.86 -16.04
N ALA A 146 -16.61 2.85 -17.36
CA ALA A 146 -17.04 1.66 -18.08
C ALA A 146 -15.81 0.79 -18.43
N ALA A 147 -15.97 -0.53 -18.45
CA ALA A 147 -14.89 -1.45 -18.78
C ALA A 147 -15.30 -2.47 -19.84
N VAL A 148 -14.38 -2.76 -20.76
CA VAL A 148 -14.46 -3.90 -21.67
C VAL A 148 -13.22 -4.75 -21.44
N VAL A 149 -13.41 -6.00 -21.05
CA VAL A 149 -12.33 -6.93 -20.71
C VAL A 149 -12.36 -8.10 -21.67
N LEU A 150 -11.28 -8.25 -22.44
CA LEU A 150 -11.08 -9.42 -23.29
C LEU A 150 -10.31 -10.47 -22.48
N LEU A 151 -10.86 -11.68 -22.40
CA LEU A 151 -10.25 -12.85 -21.77
C LEU A 151 -9.95 -13.90 -22.85
N PHE A 152 -8.68 -14.12 -23.15
CA PHE A 152 -8.23 -15.13 -24.11
C PHE A 152 -7.72 -16.37 -23.37
N GLU A 153 -8.05 -17.55 -23.88
CA GLU A 153 -7.44 -18.82 -23.45
C GLU A 153 -6.42 -19.27 -24.49
N LYS A 154 -5.18 -19.52 -24.07
CA LYS A 154 -4.10 -20.00 -24.95
C LYS A 154 -3.22 -21.00 -24.20
N GLY A 155 -3.36 -22.28 -24.54
CA GLY A 155 -2.79 -23.38 -23.76
C GLY A 155 -3.43 -23.43 -22.37
N ASP A 156 -2.64 -23.71 -21.34
CA ASP A 156 -3.12 -23.78 -19.94
C ASP A 156 -3.19 -22.41 -19.24
N CYS A 157 -3.26 -21.31 -20.01
CA CYS A 157 -3.15 -19.95 -19.50
C CYS A 157 -4.28 -19.05 -20.01
N TYR A 158 -4.69 -18.14 -19.12
CA TYR A 158 -5.62 -17.06 -19.42
C TYR A 158 -4.91 -15.72 -19.53
N TYR A 159 -5.25 -14.96 -20.56
CA TYR A 159 -4.68 -13.64 -20.84
C TYR A 159 -5.79 -12.60 -20.84
N VAL A 160 -5.56 -11.50 -20.12
CA VAL A 160 -6.57 -10.45 -19.91
C VAL A 160 -6.11 -9.15 -20.53
N ILE A 161 -6.91 -8.57 -21.43
CA ILE A 161 -6.71 -7.22 -21.98
C ILE A 161 -7.89 -6.35 -21.53
N PRO A 162 -7.74 -5.59 -20.44
CA PRO A 162 -8.77 -4.65 -20.01
C PRO A 162 -8.67 -3.33 -20.76
N ARG A 163 -9.81 -2.76 -21.15
CA ARG A 163 -9.95 -1.40 -21.67
C ARG A 163 -10.93 -0.63 -20.81
N PHE A 164 -10.52 0.53 -20.33
CA PHE A 164 -11.32 1.38 -19.45
C PHE A 164 -11.70 2.67 -20.17
N TYR A 165 -12.96 3.07 -20.03
CA TYR A 165 -13.54 4.24 -20.68
C TYR A 165 -14.12 5.16 -19.62
N VAL A 166 -13.67 6.42 -19.62
CA VAL A 166 -14.14 7.44 -18.68
C VAL A 166 -15.06 8.41 -19.43
N PRO A 167 -16.23 8.79 -18.89
CA PRO A 167 -17.10 9.77 -19.53
C PRO A 167 -16.44 11.16 -19.57
N GLU A 168 -16.67 11.92 -20.65
CA GLU A 168 -15.99 13.22 -20.86
C GLU A 168 -16.38 14.31 -19.85
N ARG A 169 -17.62 14.30 -19.34
CA ARG A 169 -18.12 15.32 -18.38
C ARG A 169 -17.39 15.29 -17.03
N PRO A 170 -17.23 14.14 -16.33
CA PRO A 170 -16.41 14.01 -15.13
C PRO A 170 -14.94 14.41 -15.35
N TRP A 171 -14.35 14.08 -16.51
CA TRP A 171 -12.94 14.40 -16.83
C TRP A 171 -12.63 15.90 -16.77
N ARG A 172 -13.55 16.77 -17.21
CA ARG A 172 -13.37 18.22 -17.16
C ARG A 172 -13.40 18.82 -15.75
N LYS A 173 -14.17 18.24 -14.82
CA LYS A 173 -14.24 18.70 -13.42
C LYS A 173 -12.97 18.35 -12.62
N ALA A 174 -12.28 17.27 -12.94
CA ALA A 174 -11.03 16.91 -12.28
C ALA A 174 -9.87 17.87 -12.62
N ARG A 175 -9.82 18.38 -13.87
CA ARG A 175 -8.82 19.37 -14.30
C ARG A 175 -9.04 20.78 -13.72
N SER A 176 -10.25 21.15 -13.31
CA SER A 176 -10.47 22.46 -12.67
C SER A 176 -9.90 22.55 -11.25
N THR A 177 -9.51 21.42 -10.65
CA THR A 177 -8.96 21.35 -9.28
C THR A 177 -7.49 20.95 -9.25
N SER A 178 -6.87 20.71 -10.41
CA SER A 178 -5.45 20.38 -10.53
C SER A 178 -4.84 21.17 -11.67
N SER A 179 -4.28 22.33 -11.31
CA SER A 179 -3.48 23.18 -12.18
C SER A 179 -2.31 22.38 -12.76
N SER A 180 -2.29 22.30 -14.09
CA SER A 180 -1.10 22.23 -14.96
C SER A 180 0.06 21.31 -14.54
N CYS A 181 0.16 20.11 -15.15
CA CYS A 181 1.45 19.66 -15.69
C CYS A 181 1.25 18.66 -16.84
N TRP A 182 2.22 18.60 -17.74
CA TRP A 182 2.07 18.36 -19.17
C TRP A 182 2.15 16.89 -19.64
N THR A 183 1.55 16.68 -20.80
CA THR A 183 1.73 15.57 -21.75
C THR A 183 3.12 15.56 -22.39
N SER A 184 3.67 14.36 -22.61
CA SER A 184 4.24 13.88 -23.88
C SER A 184 4.21 12.36 -23.87
#